data_AF-A0A192A6F1-F1
#
_entry.id   AF-A0A192A6F1-F1
#
_cell.length_a   1.000
_cell.length_b   1.000
_cell.length_c   1.000
_cell.angle_alpha   90.00
_cell.angle_beta   90.00
_cell.angle_gamma   90.00
#
_symmetry.space_group_name_H-M   'P 1'
#
loop_
_entity.id
_entity.type
_entity.pdbx_description
1 polymer ?
#
loop_
_entity_poly.entity_id
_entity_poly.type
_entity_poly.pdbx_seq_one_letter_code
_entity_poly.pdbx_strand_id
1 'polypeptide(L)'
;MSDAKQDARRTLQTDKAAVSRALRLSVPPEARPAPVSRKDWLKQRKAQLQAARVAAKQRRAQLKAEILSAAQDVAREERVAAKLEADRLKAEAKTASIHAKEDARAAAKFERSKPARSTSKRKTLSAGKRKLVSYADLLRMRG
;
A
#
# COMPACT_ATOMS: atom_id res chain seq x y z
N MET A 1 44.94 9.95 -53.54
CA MET A 1 44.92 10.70 -52.26
C MET A 1 44.51 9.86 -51.04
N SER A 2 44.11 8.59 -51.21
CA SER A 2 43.63 7.73 -50.12
C SER A 2 44.76 7.05 -49.31
N ASP A 3 45.90 6.76 -49.95
CA ASP A 3 47.03 6.06 -49.30
C ASP A 3 47.73 6.88 -48.23
N ALA A 4 47.95 8.18 -48.45
CA ALA A 4 48.61 9.05 -47.48
C ALA A 4 47.90 9.09 -46.12
N LYS A 5 46.56 8.98 -46.11
CA LYS A 5 45.77 8.92 -44.86
C LYS A 5 45.84 7.53 -44.20
N GLN A 6 46.01 6.47 -44.97
CA GLN A 6 46.19 5.12 -44.43
C GLN A 6 47.59 4.94 -43.86
N ASP A 7 48.62 5.44 -44.54
CA ASP A 7 50.01 5.36 -44.09
C ASP A 7 50.24 6.20 -42.84
N ALA A 8 49.66 7.40 -42.75
CA ALA A 8 49.69 8.19 -41.52
C ALA A 8 49.01 7.48 -40.33
N ARG A 9 47.96 6.67 -40.57
CA ARG A 9 47.33 5.86 -39.51
C ARG A 9 48.21 4.67 -39.11
N ARG A 10 48.91 4.06 -40.06
CA ARG A 10 49.83 2.94 -39.81
C ARG A 10 51.03 3.40 -39.00
N THR A 11 51.65 4.53 -39.35
CA THR A 11 52.77 5.10 -38.60
C THR A 11 52.39 5.45 -37.16
N LEU A 12 51.23 6.09 -36.95
CA LEU A 12 50.73 6.36 -35.60
C LEU A 12 50.47 5.10 -34.76
N GLN A 13 50.08 3.99 -35.39
CA GLN A 13 49.90 2.71 -34.71
C GLN A 13 51.25 2.05 -34.38
N THR A 14 52.24 2.13 -35.27
CA THR A 14 53.59 1.61 -35.02
C THR A 14 54.28 2.40 -33.91
N ASP A 15 54.12 3.72 -33.87
CA ASP A 15 54.70 4.57 -32.84
C ASP A 15 54.11 4.27 -31.47
N LYS A 16 52.78 4.12 -31.39
CA LYS A 16 52.11 3.71 -30.14
C LYS A 16 52.54 2.32 -29.67
N ALA A 17 52.76 1.39 -30.59
CA ALA A 17 53.26 0.05 -30.27
C ALA A 17 54.71 0.11 -29.78
N ALA A 18 55.55 0.95 -30.39
CA ALA A 18 56.94 1.16 -29.98
C ALA A 18 57.03 1.78 -28.57
N VAL A 19 56.25 2.83 -28.30
CA VAL A 19 56.16 3.47 -26.97
C VAL A 19 55.68 2.49 -25.91
N SER A 20 54.62 1.73 -26.21
CA SER A 20 54.10 0.71 -25.28
C SER A 20 55.12 -0.40 -25.00
N ARG A 21 55.94 -0.76 -26.00
CA ARG A 21 57.02 -1.73 -25.86
C ARG A 21 58.16 -1.17 -25.02
N ALA A 22 58.54 0.09 -25.22
CA ALA A 22 59.57 0.77 -24.42
C ALA A 22 59.16 0.87 -22.93
N LEU A 23 57.91 1.26 -22.65
CA LEU A 23 57.35 1.32 -21.30
C LEU A 23 57.28 -0.04 -20.60
N ARG A 24 57.12 -1.14 -21.36
CA ARG A 24 57.25 -2.49 -20.80
C ARG A 24 58.69 -2.83 -20.46
N LEU A 25 59.64 -2.41 -21.28
CA LEU A 25 61.05 -2.69 -21.10
C LEU A 25 61.68 -1.89 -19.94
N SER A 26 61.08 -0.76 -19.55
CA SER A 26 61.51 0.02 -18.39
C SER A 26 61.17 -0.62 -17.03
N VAL A 27 60.32 -1.64 -17.00
CA VAL A 27 59.96 -2.39 -15.78
C VAL A 27 60.79 -3.68 -15.71
N PRO A 28 61.24 -4.14 -14.53
CA PRO A 28 61.95 -5.40 -14.37
C PRO A 28 61.17 -6.60 -14.95
N PRO A 29 61.83 -7.58 -15.59
CA PRO A 29 61.18 -8.67 -16.30
C PRO A 29 60.21 -9.49 -15.45
N GLU A 30 60.50 -9.66 -14.15
CA GLU A 30 59.65 -10.41 -13.22
C GLU A 30 58.34 -9.71 -12.86
N ALA A 31 58.28 -8.38 -12.99
CA ALA A 31 57.08 -7.59 -12.74
C ALA A 31 56.28 -7.32 -14.03
N ARG A 32 56.70 -7.84 -15.19
CA ARG A 32 56.00 -7.64 -16.46
C ARG A 32 54.82 -8.62 -16.54
N PRO A 33 53.57 -8.15 -16.69
CA PRO A 33 52.48 -9.05 -17.02
C PRO A 33 52.77 -9.70 -18.38
N ALA A 34 52.65 -11.03 -18.44
CA ALA A 34 52.90 -11.79 -19.67
C ALA A 34 52.12 -11.18 -20.85
N PRO A 35 52.73 -11.07 -22.04
CA PRO A 35 52.04 -10.52 -23.19
C PRO A 35 50.86 -11.43 -23.56
N VAL A 36 49.67 -11.06 -23.13
CA VAL A 36 48.44 -11.76 -23.49
C VAL A 36 48.16 -11.48 -24.96
N SER A 37 48.11 -12.53 -25.77
CA SER A 37 47.64 -12.43 -27.15
C SER A 37 46.27 -11.75 -27.16
N ARG A 38 46.06 -10.79 -28.06
CA ARG A 38 44.77 -10.10 -28.21
C ARG A 38 43.59 -11.08 -28.29
N LYS A 39 43.80 -12.23 -28.93
CA LYS A 39 42.78 -13.30 -29.04
C LYS A 39 42.43 -13.90 -27.68
N ASP A 40 43.43 -14.16 -26.85
CA ASP A 40 43.24 -14.77 -25.53
C ASP A 40 42.65 -13.77 -24.54
N TRP A 41 43.05 -12.49 -24.63
CA TRP A 41 42.42 -11.42 -23.86
C TRP A 41 40.93 -11.28 -24.18
N LEU A 42 40.56 -11.35 -25.47
CA LEU A 42 39.14 -11.32 -25.87
C LEU A 42 38.37 -12.55 -25.41
N LYS A 43 38.97 -13.75 -25.47
CA LYS A 43 38.36 -14.98 -24.94
C LYS A 43 38.11 -14.87 -23.43
N GLN A 44 39.11 -14.42 -22.66
CA GLN A 44 38.97 -14.20 -21.22
C GLN A 44 37.88 -13.17 -20.92
N ARG A 45 37.84 -12.06 -21.66
CA ARG A 45 36.81 -11.03 -21.44
C ARG A 45 35.41 -11.53 -21.76
N LYS A 46 35.26 -12.34 -22.81
CA LYS A 46 33.98 -12.99 -23.15
C LYS A 46 33.55 -13.98 -22.07
N ALA A 47 34.47 -14.79 -21.57
CA ALA A 47 34.20 -15.74 -20.48
C ALA A 47 33.78 -15.00 -19.20
N GLN A 48 34.47 -13.92 -18.83
CA GLN A 48 34.09 -13.07 -17.70
C GLN A 48 32.68 -12.48 -17.86
N LEU A 49 32.34 -11.96 -19.04
CA LEU A 49 31.01 -11.42 -19.30
C LEU A 49 29.92 -12.51 -19.24
N GLN A 50 30.21 -13.72 -19.72
CA GLN A 50 29.28 -14.84 -19.61
C GLN A 50 29.07 -15.27 -18.16
N ALA A 51 30.15 -15.39 -17.38
CA ALA A 51 30.06 -15.70 -15.95
C ALA A 51 29.25 -14.64 -15.19
N ALA A 52 29.51 -13.35 -15.45
CA ALA A 52 28.75 -12.26 -14.83
C ALA A 52 27.26 -12.30 -15.21
N ARG A 53 26.92 -12.62 -16.46
CA ARG A 53 25.53 -12.79 -16.90
C ARG A 53 24.83 -13.95 -16.18
N VAL A 54 25.52 -15.08 -16.01
CA VAL A 54 24.97 -16.24 -15.29
C VAL A 54 24.75 -15.90 -13.82
N ALA A 55 25.73 -15.28 -13.16
CA ALA A 55 25.61 -14.84 -11.76
C ALA A 55 24.46 -13.83 -11.58
N ALA A 56 24.33 -12.86 -12.48
CA ALA A 56 23.21 -11.91 -12.45
C ALA A 56 21.84 -12.59 -12.63
N LYS A 57 21.76 -13.60 -13.51
CA LYS A 57 20.54 -14.39 -13.71
C LYS A 57 20.18 -15.20 -12.46
N GLN A 58 21.17 -15.81 -11.80
CA GLN A 58 20.97 -16.53 -10.55
C GLN A 58 20.48 -15.60 -9.44
N ARG A 59 21.13 -14.44 -9.27
CA ARG A 59 20.70 -13.42 -8.29
C ARG A 59 19.28 -12.94 -8.55
N ARG A 60 18.91 -12.72 -9.81
CA ARG A 60 17.53 -12.35 -10.17
C ARG A 60 16.53 -13.46 -9.83
N ALA A 61 16.90 -14.73 -10.03
CA ALA A 61 16.04 -15.86 -9.69
C ALA A 61 15.84 -15.99 -8.17
N GLN A 62 16.92 -15.83 -7.39
CA GLN A 62 16.87 -15.80 -5.92
C GLN A 62 15.97 -14.68 -5.42
N LEU A 63 16.19 -13.45 -5.88
CA LEU A 63 15.35 -12.30 -5.50
C LEU A 63 13.87 -12.50 -5.86
N LYS A 64 13.58 -13.10 -7.02
CA LYS A 64 12.19 -13.43 -7.39
C LYS A 64 11.57 -14.43 -6.42
N ALA A 65 12.31 -15.45 -6.00
CA ALA A 65 11.84 -16.44 -5.04
C ALA A 65 11.59 -15.81 -3.67
N GLU A 66 12.51 -14.95 -3.20
CA GLU A 66 12.38 -14.20 -1.95
C GLU A 66 11.15 -13.29 -1.96
N ILE A 67 10.95 -12.51 -3.03
CA ILE A 67 9.78 -11.62 -3.17
C ILE A 67 8.48 -12.42 -3.15
N LEU A 68 8.42 -13.56 -3.87
CA LEU A 68 7.22 -14.39 -3.89
C LEU A 68 6.94 -15.02 -2.52
N SER A 69 7.98 -15.43 -1.77
CA SER A 69 7.83 -15.92 -0.41
C SER A 69 7.29 -14.81 0.50
N ALA A 70 7.92 -13.64 0.50
CA ALA A 70 7.50 -12.51 1.32
C ALA A 70 6.06 -12.08 1.00
N ALA A 71 5.67 -12.06 -0.27
CA ALA A 71 4.29 -11.77 -0.66
C ALA A 71 3.28 -12.81 -0.13
N GLN A 72 3.66 -14.10 -0.10
CA GLN A 72 2.82 -15.14 0.47
C GLN A 72 2.69 -15.02 1.99
N ASP A 73 3.77 -14.65 2.68
CA ASP A 73 3.77 -14.45 4.13
C ASP A 73 2.88 -13.27 4.51
N VAL A 74 3.00 -12.14 3.81
CA VAL A 74 2.11 -10.98 3.97
C VAL A 74 0.65 -11.37 3.73
N ALA A 75 0.36 -12.11 2.65
CA ALA A 75 -1.01 -12.54 2.37
C ALA A 75 -1.58 -13.50 3.46
N ARG A 76 -0.73 -14.26 4.17
CA ARG A 76 -1.16 -15.07 5.31
C ARG A 76 -1.44 -14.20 6.53
N GLU A 77 -0.55 -13.25 6.83
CA GLU A 77 -0.72 -12.31 7.93
C GLU A 77 -1.99 -11.46 7.76
N GLU A 78 -2.24 -10.93 6.57
CA GLU A 78 -3.45 -10.17 6.25
C GLU A 78 -4.72 -11.00 6.45
N ARG A 79 -4.71 -12.29 6.08
CA ARG A 79 -5.85 -13.19 6.32
C ARG A 79 -6.09 -13.43 7.81
N VAL A 80 -5.03 -13.54 8.60
CA VAL A 80 -5.14 -13.70 10.05
C VAL A 80 -5.67 -12.41 10.68
N ALA A 81 -5.12 -11.26 10.31
CA ALA A 81 -5.60 -9.96 10.76
C ALA A 81 -7.07 -9.73 10.41
N ALA A 82 -7.48 -10.05 9.17
CA ALA A 82 -8.87 -9.93 8.74
C ALA A 82 -9.83 -10.83 9.55
N LYS A 83 -9.40 -12.04 9.94
CA LYS A 83 -10.19 -12.91 10.81
C LYS A 83 -10.34 -12.33 12.21
N LEU A 84 -9.26 -11.82 12.79
CA LEU A 84 -9.28 -11.21 14.11
C LEU A 84 -10.18 -9.96 14.15
N GLU A 85 -10.08 -9.10 13.13
CA GLU A 85 -10.97 -7.94 13.02
C GLU A 85 -12.43 -8.33 12.81
N ALA A 86 -12.71 -9.36 12.00
CA ALA A 86 -14.07 -9.88 11.85
C ALA A 86 -14.64 -10.42 13.17
N ASP A 87 -13.81 -11.09 13.98
CA ASP A 87 -14.23 -11.62 15.27
C ASP A 87 -14.41 -10.51 16.32
N ARG A 88 -13.59 -9.46 16.27
CA ARG A 88 -13.79 -8.23 17.05
C ARG A 88 -15.12 -7.56 16.71
N LEU A 89 -15.41 -7.35 15.42
CA LEU A 89 -16.67 -6.75 14.97
C LEU A 89 -17.90 -7.58 15.37
N LYS A 90 -17.80 -8.92 15.33
CA LYS A 90 -18.86 -9.80 15.84
C LYS A 90 -19.06 -9.64 17.34
N ALA A 91 -17.99 -9.49 18.12
CA ALA A 91 -18.09 -9.27 19.55
C ALA A 91 -18.74 -7.91 19.85
N GLU A 92 -18.32 -6.85 19.16
CA GLU A 92 -18.91 -5.50 19.26
C GLU A 92 -20.40 -5.49 18.86
N ALA A 93 -20.78 -6.22 17.81
CA ALA A 93 -22.18 -6.35 17.41
C ALA A 93 -23.03 -7.08 18.47
N LYS A 94 -22.47 -8.09 19.15
CA LYS A 94 -23.14 -8.80 20.24
C LYS A 94 -23.34 -7.89 21.45
N THR A 95 -22.31 -7.14 21.86
CA THR A 95 -22.43 -6.21 22.98
C THR A 95 -23.42 -5.09 22.67
N ALA A 96 -23.37 -4.51 21.46
CA ALA A 96 -24.36 -3.54 21.00
C ALA A 96 -25.80 -4.10 21.02
N SER A 97 -26.00 -5.36 20.63
CA SER A 97 -27.30 -6.02 20.71
C SER A 97 -27.80 -6.18 22.15
N ILE A 98 -26.91 -6.50 23.09
CA ILE A 98 -27.25 -6.62 24.51
C ILE A 98 -27.70 -5.26 25.04
N HIS A 99 -26.91 -4.21 24.81
CA HIS A 99 -27.24 -2.86 25.26
C HIS A 99 -28.55 -2.36 24.64
N ALA A 100 -28.78 -2.58 23.34
CA ALA A 100 -30.05 -2.21 22.71
C ALA A 100 -31.27 -2.91 23.34
N LYS A 101 -31.13 -4.18 23.77
CA LYS A 101 -32.19 -4.90 24.47
C LYS A 101 -32.41 -4.37 25.88
N GLU A 102 -31.34 -3.99 26.58
CA GLU A 102 -31.40 -3.37 27.91
C GLU A 102 -32.08 -2.00 27.85
N ASP A 103 -31.71 -1.17 26.88
CA ASP A 103 -32.33 0.12 26.62
C ASP A 103 -33.81 -0.01 26.28
N ALA A 104 -34.18 -0.97 25.42
CA ALA A 104 -35.58 -1.24 25.11
C ALA A 104 -36.38 -1.69 26.34
N ARG A 105 -35.77 -2.48 27.24
CA ARG A 105 -36.38 -2.87 28.52
C ARG A 105 -36.53 -1.68 29.46
N ALA A 106 -35.53 -0.81 29.54
CA ALA A 106 -35.58 0.41 30.35
C ALA A 106 -36.67 1.36 29.84
N ALA A 107 -36.75 1.58 28.53
CA ALA A 107 -37.80 2.38 27.89
C ALA A 107 -39.19 1.78 28.15
N ALA A 108 -39.36 0.46 28.01
CA ALA A 108 -40.64 -0.19 28.30
C ALA A 108 -41.07 -0.06 29.78
N LYS A 109 -40.12 -0.14 30.73
CA LYS A 109 -40.39 0.14 32.15
C LYS A 109 -40.80 1.59 32.38
N PHE A 110 -40.11 2.53 31.74
CA PHE A 110 -40.44 3.95 31.81
C PHE A 110 -41.87 4.21 31.33
N GLU A 111 -42.23 3.73 30.14
CA GLU A 111 -43.61 3.87 29.60
C GLU A 111 -44.66 3.23 30.52
N ARG A 112 -44.39 2.05 31.09
CA ARG A 112 -45.30 1.41 32.07
C ARG A 112 -45.45 2.20 33.37
N SER A 113 -44.39 2.87 33.80
CA SER A 113 -44.38 3.70 35.01
C SER A 113 -44.98 5.08 34.80
N LYS A 114 -45.27 5.48 33.54
CA LYS A 114 -46.00 6.71 33.29
C LYS A 114 -47.37 6.58 33.93
N PRO A 115 -47.74 7.47 34.86
CA PRO A 115 -49.10 7.48 35.38
C PRO A 115 -50.03 7.65 34.18
N ALA A 116 -51.02 6.76 34.05
CA ALA A 116 -52.03 6.85 33.02
C ALA A 116 -52.54 8.28 33.02
N ARG A 117 -52.23 9.03 31.96
CA ARG A 117 -52.59 10.44 31.83
C ARG A 117 -54.11 10.46 32.02
N SER A 118 -54.57 10.87 33.19
CA SER A 118 -55.98 10.85 33.52
C SER A 118 -56.65 11.59 32.38
N THR A 119 -57.53 10.90 31.66
CA THR A 119 -58.29 11.49 30.55
C THR A 119 -58.75 12.84 31.05
N SER A 120 -58.20 13.91 30.45
CA SER A 120 -58.40 15.28 30.91
C SER A 120 -59.89 15.44 31.17
N LYS A 121 -60.27 15.42 32.44
CA LYS A 121 -61.66 15.57 32.87
C LYS A 121 -61.92 17.05 32.62
N ARG A 122 -62.18 17.38 31.36
CA ARG A 122 -62.50 18.72 30.88
C ARG A 122 -63.69 19.14 31.74
N LYS A 123 -63.44 20.01 32.72
CA LYS A 123 -64.49 20.57 33.57
C LYS A 123 -65.41 21.36 32.64
N THR A 124 -66.50 20.76 32.21
CA THR A 124 -67.59 21.48 31.56
C THR A 124 -68.18 22.41 32.61
N LEU A 125 -68.03 23.72 32.40
CA LEU A 125 -68.66 24.73 33.23
C LEU A 125 -70.18 24.51 33.21
N SER A 126 -70.80 24.46 34.39
CA SER A 126 -72.23 24.28 34.54
C SER A 126 -73.01 25.39 33.83
N ALA A 127 -74.20 25.06 33.32
CA ALA A 127 -75.00 25.92 32.44
C ALA A 127 -75.31 27.32 33.00
N GLY A 128 -75.20 27.53 34.31
CA GLY A 128 -75.46 28.82 34.97
C GLY A 128 -74.31 29.83 34.99
N LYS A 129 -73.09 29.47 34.55
CA LYS A 129 -71.92 30.40 34.50
C LYS A 129 -71.39 30.63 33.08
N ARG A 130 -72.21 30.43 32.05
CA ARG A 130 -71.85 30.71 30.64
C ARG A 130 -72.06 32.19 30.32
N LYS A 131 -71.18 33.08 30.79
CA LYS A 131 -71.04 34.43 30.21
C LYS A 131 -69.81 34.59 29.31
N LEU A 132 -68.98 33.55 29.19
CA LEU A 132 -67.83 33.56 28.31
C LEU A 132 -68.17 32.76 27.06
N VAL A 133 -68.50 33.47 25.98
CA VAL A 133 -68.61 32.89 24.64
C VAL A 133 -67.21 32.48 24.21
N SER A 134 -67.04 31.23 23.80
CA SER A 134 -65.79 30.72 23.23
C SER A 134 -65.44 31.50 21.96
N TYR A 135 -64.17 31.82 21.73
CA TYR A 135 -63.71 32.50 20.51
C TYR A 135 -64.15 31.77 19.22
N ALA A 136 -64.22 30.44 19.25
CA ALA A 136 -64.72 29.65 18.13
C ALA A 136 -66.23 29.81 17.87
N ASP A 137 -67.00 30.21 18.88
CA ASP A 137 -68.44 30.47 18.73
C ASP A 137 -68.70 31.90 18.25
N LEU A 138 -67.85 32.87 18.66
CA LEU A 138 -67.83 34.22 18.07
C LEU A 138 -67.55 34.19 16.57
N LEU A 139 -66.65 33.33 16.12
CA LEU A 139 -66.34 33.18 14.69
C LEU A 139 -67.49 32.56 13.89
N ARG A 140 -68.29 31.67 14.51
CA ARG A 140 -69.45 31.04 13.86
C ARG A 140 -70.67 31.95 13.77
N MET A 141 -70.83 32.87 14.70
CA MET A 141 -71.91 33.88 14.68
C MET A 141 -71.65 35.02 13.68
N ARG A 142 -70.48 35.06 13.04
CA ARG A 142 -70.06 36.08 12.07
C ARG A 142 -70.11 35.60 10.61
N GLY A 143 -70.66 34.42 10.37
CA GLY A 143 -70.92 33.84 9.05
C GLY A 143 -72.40 33.91 8.70
#